data_AF-I3L3I1-F1
#
_entry.id   AF-I3L3I1-F1
#
_cell.length_a   1.000
_cell.length_b   1.000
_cell.length_c   1.000
_cell.angle_alpha   90.00
_cell.angle_beta   90.00
_cell.angle_gamma   90.00
#
_symmetry.space_group_name_H-M   'P 1'
#
loop_
_entity.id
_entity.type
_entity.pdbx_description
1 polymer ?
#
loop_
_entity_poly.entity_id
_entity_poly.type
_entity_poly.pdbx_seq_one_letter_code
_entity_poly.pdbx_strand_id
1 'polypeptide(L)'
;GNEITQLARPLPVEYLIIDITTTFPKDPVYTFSISQNPFPIENRDVLGETQDFHSLATYLSQNTSSVFLDTISDFHLLLFLVTNEVMPLQDSISLLLEAVRTRNEELAQTWKRSEQWATIEQLCSSRHSPSSAFLVAGITGAHHHPQAQLAGSSQVSMSTAPSGAPHTRPLQPCGPVSTARS
;
A
#
# COMPACT_ATOMS: atom_id res chain seq x y z
N GLY A 1 -53.12 -1.73 -5.55
CA GLY A 1 -52.97 -3.20 -5.55
C GLY A 1 -53.88 -3.77 -4.49
N ASN A 2 -54.28 -5.03 -4.60
CA ASN A 2 -55.03 -5.71 -3.54
C ASN A 2 -54.04 -6.24 -2.49
N GLU A 3 -54.27 -5.94 -1.22
CA GLU A 3 -53.42 -6.42 -0.12
C GLU A 3 -54.03 -7.71 0.46
N ILE A 4 -53.22 -8.75 0.60
CA ILE A 4 -53.65 -10.06 1.13
C ILE A 4 -52.78 -10.39 2.34
N THR A 5 -53.41 -10.60 3.50
CA THR A 5 -52.73 -11.06 4.72
C THR A 5 -52.56 -12.56 4.72
N GLN A 6 -51.33 -13.05 4.89
CA GLN A 6 -51.02 -14.47 5.00
C GLN A 6 -50.26 -14.78 6.30
N LEU A 7 -50.30 -16.03 6.73
CA LEU A 7 -49.57 -16.48 7.92
C LEU A 7 -48.07 -16.56 7.58
N ALA A 8 -47.25 -15.81 8.31
CA ALA A 8 -45.85 -15.56 7.97
C ALA A 8 -44.88 -16.72 8.26
N ARG A 9 -45.29 -17.99 8.13
CA ARG A 9 -44.44 -19.14 8.52
C ARG A 9 -44.22 -20.15 7.38
N PRO A 10 -42.94 -20.35 6.96
CA PRO A 10 -41.79 -19.47 7.19
C PRO A 10 -41.95 -18.16 6.39
N LEU A 11 -41.50 -17.03 6.94
CA LEU A 11 -41.59 -15.73 6.27
C LEU A 11 -40.59 -15.71 5.10
N PRO A 12 -41.02 -15.48 3.85
CA PRO A 12 -40.10 -15.36 2.73
C PRO A 12 -39.20 -14.12 2.89
N VAL A 13 -37.91 -14.28 2.63
CA VAL A 13 -36.89 -13.24 2.85
C VAL A 13 -37.08 -12.04 1.92
N GLU A 14 -37.73 -12.23 0.79
CA GLU A 14 -38.04 -11.19 -0.20
C GLU A 14 -38.92 -10.09 0.39
N TYR A 15 -39.76 -10.41 1.37
CA TYR A 15 -40.56 -9.41 2.10
C TYR A 15 -39.74 -8.58 3.09
N LEU A 16 -38.47 -8.92 3.32
CA LEU A 16 -37.54 -8.20 4.20
C LEU A 16 -36.52 -7.34 3.44
N ILE A 17 -36.51 -7.42 2.11
CA ILE A 17 -35.53 -6.74 1.26
C ILE A 17 -36.23 -5.63 0.48
N ILE A 18 -35.54 -4.50 0.33
CA ILE A 18 -35.94 -3.41 -0.55
C ILE A 18 -34.82 -3.13 -1.56
N ASP A 19 -35.20 -2.86 -2.80
CA ASP A 19 -34.27 -2.43 -3.84
C ASP A 19 -33.98 -0.94 -3.70
N ILE A 20 -32.70 -0.56 -3.74
CA ILE A 20 -32.25 0.83 -3.71
C ILE A 20 -31.44 1.11 -4.98
N THR A 21 -31.77 2.19 -5.68
CA THR A 21 -31.02 2.61 -6.86
C THR A 21 -29.63 3.12 -6.48
N THR A 22 -28.61 2.66 -7.19
CA THR A 22 -27.22 3.13 -7.04
C THR A 22 -26.74 3.82 -8.31
N THR A 23 -26.08 4.98 -8.19
CA THR A 23 -25.55 5.73 -9.33
C THR A 23 -24.25 6.43 -8.97
N PHE A 24 -23.44 6.74 -9.98
CA PHE A 24 -22.33 7.68 -9.84
C PHE A 24 -22.76 9.10 -10.23
N PRO A 25 -22.21 10.15 -9.60
CA PRO A 25 -22.39 11.52 -10.05
C PRO A 25 -21.95 11.68 -11.52
N LYS A 26 -22.67 12.50 -12.28
CA LYS A 26 -22.31 12.81 -13.67
C LYS A 26 -20.90 13.38 -13.78
N ASP A 27 -20.60 14.34 -12.91
CA ASP A 27 -19.28 14.92 -12.73
C ASP A 27 -18.69 14.34 -11.44
N PRO A 28 -17.65 13.48 -11.52
CA PRO A 28 -17.10 12.82 -10.34
C PRO A 28 -16.50 13.82 -9.35
N VAL A 29 -16.89 13.70 -8.08
CA VAL A 29 -16.31 14.46 -6.97
C VAL A 29 -15.63 13.48 -6.04
N TYR A 30 -14.30 13.57 -5.92
CA TYR A 30 -13.50 12.66 -5.11
C TYR A 30 -12.98 13.34 -3.85
N THR A 31 -13.20 12.72 -2.70
CA THR A 31 -12.57 13.11 -1.43
C THR A 31 -11.18 12.51 -1.28
N PHE A 32 -10.97 11.29 -1.77
CA PHE A 32 -9.68 10.61 -1.76
C PHE A 32 -9.08 10.55 -3.15
N SER A 33 -7.77 10.61 -3.23
CA SER A 33 -7.01 10.56 -4.48
C SER A 33 -7.05 9.14 -5.06
N ILE A 34 -7.27 9.06 -6.37
CA ILE A 34 -7.17 7.79 -7.10
C ILE A 34 -5.76 7.72 -7.68
N SER A 35 -4.85 7.06 -6.97
CA SER A 35 -3.47 6.85 -7.41
C SER A 35 -3.36 5.57 -8.25
N GLN A 36 -2.40 5.52 -9.17
CA GLN A 36 -2.15 4.30 -9.95
C GLN A 36 -1.57 3.17 -9.11
N ASN A 37 -0.84 3.53 -8.03
CA ASN A 37 -0.28 2.60 -7.07
C ASN A 37 -0.83 2.97 -5.67
N PRO A 38 -2.04 2.50 -5.32
CA PRO A 38 -2.68 2.82 -4.05
C PRO A 38 -1.96 2.18 -2.86
N PHE A 39 -2.20 2.71 -1.66
CA PHE A 39 -1.74 2.06 -0.45
C PHE A 39 -2.49 0.72 -0.27
N PRO A 40 -1.85 -0.36 0.23
CA PRO A 40 -2.50 -1.67 0.38
C PRO A 40 -3.78 -1.58 1.21
N ILE A 41 -4.81 -2.34 0.83
CA ILE A 41 -6.10 -2.36 1.53
C ILE A 41 -5.99 -3.24 2.78
N GLU A 42 -6.63 -2.84 3.87
CA GLU A 42 -6.69 -3.61 5.11
C GLU A 42 -7.34 -5.00 4.93
N ASN A 43 -6.99 -5.94 5.82
CA ASN A 43 -7.54 -7.31 5.85
C ASN A 43 -7.27 -8.12 4.57
N ARG A 44 -6.16 -7.85 3.88
CA ARG A 44 -5.76 -8.57 2.65
C ARG A 44 -4.40 -9.27 2.76
N ASP A 45 -3.95 -9.57 3.97
CA ASP A 45 -2.68 -10.29 4.18
C ASP A 45 -2.64 -11.64 3.45
N VAL A 46 -3.79 -12.33 3.35
CA VAL A 46 -3.91 -13.60 2.62
C VAL A 46 -3.69 -13.46 1.11
N LEU A 47 -3.79 -12.24 0.57
CA LEU A 47 -3.52 -11.89 -0.82
C LEU A 47 -2.11 -11.32 -1.01
N GLY A 48 -1.32 -11.21 0.05
CA GLY A 48 0.01 -10.60 0.04
C GLY A 48 0.00 -9.07 0.11
N GLU A 49 -1.16 -8.46 0.35
CA GLU A 49 -1.30 -7.02 0.61
C GLU A 49 -1.21 -6.78 2.12
N THR A 50 -0.01 -6.55 2.63
CA THR A 50 0.22 -6.27 4.06
C THR A 50 0.40 -4.78 4.32
N GLN A 51 -0.27 -4.27 5.35
CA GLN A 51 -0.12 -2.88 5.80
C GLN A 51 0.93 -2.79 6.92
N ASP A 52 2.14 -2.40 6.56
CA ASP A 52 3.21 -2.14 7.51
C ASP A 52 4.05 -0.91 7.11
N PHE A 53 5.06 -0.59 7.92
CA PHE A 53 5.96 0.54 7.62
C PHE A 53 6.82 0.31 6.37
N HIS A 54 7.00 -0.93 5.91
CA HIS A 54 7.70 -1.20 4.66
C HIS A 54 6.80 -0.81 3.47
N SER A 55 5.55 -1.26 3.47
CA SER A 55 4.53 -0.84 2.50
C SER A 55 4.34 0.67 2.50
N LEU A 56 4.37 1.33 3.67
CA LEU A 56 4.33 2.78 3.77
C LEU A 56 5.56 3.45 3.14
N ALA A 57 6.77 2.98 3.45
CA ALA A 57 8.00 3.51 2.86
C ALA A 57 7.97 3.39 1.32
N THR A 58 7.60 2.22 0.81
CA THR A 58 7.44 1.98 -0.63
C THR A 58 6.41 2.93 -1.22
N TYR A 59 5.23 3.06 -0.59
CA TYR A 59 4.16 3.95 -1.04
C TYR A 59 4.58 5.43 -1.08
N LEU A 60 5.33 5.92 -0.09
CA LEU A 60 5.81 7.30 -0.09
C LEU A 60 6.90 7.51 -1.14
N SER A 61 7.79 6.54 -1.33
CA SER A 61 8.91 6.63 -2.28
C SER A 61 8.46 6.72 -3.75
N GLN A 62 7.39 6.00 -4.12
CA GLN A 62 6.83 6.03 -5.47
C GLN A 62 6.04 7.32 -5.75
N ASN A 63 5.63 8.04 -4.71
CA ASN A 63 4.79 9.24 -4.81
C ASN A 63 5.59 10.56 -4.61
N THR A 64 6.92 10.52 -4.70
CA THR A 64 7.80 11.69 -4.47
C THR A 64 7.56 12.88 -5.39
N SER A 65 6.99 12.65 -6.59
CA SER A 65 6.64 13.72 -7.54
C SER A 65 5.24 14.30 -7.33
N SER A 66 4.43 13.71 -6.44
CA SER A 66 3.08 14.17 -6.15
C SER A 66 3.05 15.18 -5.00
N VAL A 67 2.02 16.03 -4.98
CA VAL A 67 1.79 16.95 -3.86
C VAL A 67 1.50 16.11 -2.62
N PHE A 68 2.13 16.45 -1.50
CA PHE A 68 1.98 15.68 -0.25
C PHE A 68 0.51 15.49 0.16
N LEU A 69 -0.31 16.52 -0.02
CA LEU A 69 -1.75 16.45 0.22
C LEU A 69 -2.43 15.36 -0.63
N ASP A 70 -2.04 15.22 -1.89
CA ASP A 70 -2.63 14.19 -2.77
C ASP A 70 -2.21 12.79 -2.34
N THR A 71 -0.94 12.61 -1.95
CA THR A 71 -0.42 11.33 -1.42
C THR A 71 -1.11 10.92 -0.13
N ILE A 72 -1.29 11.86 0.81
CA ILE A 72 -1.86 11.58 2.12
C ILE A 72 -3.39 11.50 2.09
N SER A 73 -4.03 12.03 1.03
CA SER A 73 -5.47 11.89 0.78
C SER A 73 -5.85 10.50 0.26
N ASP A 74 -5.31 9.45 0.87
CA ASP A 74 -5.61 8.04 0.60
C ASP A 74 -6.30 7.46 1.83
N PHE A 75 -7.51 6.90 1.65
CA PHE A 75 -8.31 6.42 2.76
C PHE A 75 -7.62 5.30 3.53
N HIS A 76 -7.01 4.35 2.82
CA HIS A 76 -6.37 3.18 3.44
C HIS A 76 -5.11 3.60 4.18
N LEU A 77 -4.37 4.59 3.66
CA LEU A 77 -3.25 5.18 4.36
C LEU A 77 -3.70 5.88 5.67
N LEU A 78 -4.74 6.71 5.61
CA LEU A 78 -5.25 7.40 6.81
C LEU A 78 -5.77 6.41 7.85
N LEU A 79 -6.45 5.35 7.41
CA LEU A 79 -6.91 4.27 8.29
C LEU A 79 -5.73 3.56 8.96
N PHE A 80 -4.69 3.23 8.18
CA PHE A 80 -3.47 2.65 8.73
C PHE A 80 -2.84 3.57 9.78
N LEU A 81 -2.70 4.87 9.49
CA LEU A 81 -2.10 5.84 10.42
C LEU A 81 -2.85 5.94 11.75
N VAL A 82 -4.19 5.89 11.75
CA VAL A 82 -4.98 6.02 12.98
C VAL A 82 -5.12 4.71 13.76
N THR A 83 -5.08 3.56 13.08
CA THR A 83 -5.24 2.24 13.69
C THR A 83 -3.92 1.56 14.06
N ASN A 84 -2.78 2.07 13.58
CA ASN A 84 -1.47 1.52 13.88
C ASN A 84 -1.13 1.66 15.38
N GLU A 85 -0.96 0.53 16.06
CA GLU A 85 -0.66 0.50 17.50
C GLU A 85 0.80 0.84 17.85
N VAL A 86 1.73 0.78 16.88
CA VAL A 86 3.15 1.11 17.10
C VAL A 86 3.30 2.61 17.36
N MET A 87 2.45 3.41 16.72
CA MET A 87 2.36 4.85 16.94
C MET A 87 0.89 5.29 16.97
N PRO A 88 0.26 5.35 18.15
CA PRO A 88 -1.12 5.80 18.25
C PRO A 88 -1.21 7.30 17.95
N LEU A 89 -1.88 7.65 16.85
CA LEU A 89 -2.04 9.05 16.39
C LEU A 89 -3.42 9.65 16.68
N GLN A 90 -4.31 8.91 17.35
CA GLN A 90 -5.73 9.25 17.56
C GLN A 90 -5.94 10.71 18.04
N ASP A 91 -5.14 11.17 19.00
CA ASP A 91 -5.28 12.52 19.58
C ASP A 91 -4.64 13.63 18.72
N SER A 92 -3.74 13.28 17.81
CA SER A 92 -2.94 14.24 17.03
C SER A 92 -3.35 14.35 15.57
N ILE A 93 -3.98 13.32 14.99
CA ILE A 93 -4.26 13.20 13.56
C ILE A 93 -5.32 14.20 13.05
N SER A 94 -6.07 14.85 13.94
CA SER A 94 -7.16 15.78 13.59
C SER A 94 -6.74 16.86 12.60
N LEU A 95 -5.53 17.41 12.74
CA LEU A 95 -5.00 18.42 11.81
C LEU A 95 -4.86 17.89 10.38
N LEU A 96 -4.38 16.64 10.24
CA LEU A 96 -4.23 15.99 8.95
C LEU A 96 -5.59 15.69 8.31
N LEU A 97 -6.53 15.15 9.10
CA LEU A 97 -7.89 14.85 8.61
C LEU A 97 -8.61 16.12 8.14
N GLU A 98 -8.42 17.23 8.85
CA GLU A 98 -8.96 18.53 8.45
C GLU A 98 -8.34 19.02 7.14
N ALA A 99 -7.02 18.86 6.96
CA ALA A 99 -6.33 19.19 5.72
C ALA A 99 -6.90 18.40 4.53
N VAL A 100 -7.10 17.09 4.69
CA VAL A 100 -7.68 16.21 3.65
C VAL A 100 -9.13 16.60 3.35
N ARG A 101 -9.95 16.78 4.39
CA ARG A 101 -11.38 17.12 4.29
C ARG A 101 -11.62 18.44 3.56
N THR A 102 -10.79 19.45 3.84
CA THR A 102 -10.91 20.80 3.28
C THR A 102 -10.04 21.03 2.04
N ARG A 103 -9.25 20.02 1.63
CA ARG A 103 -8.23 20.13 0.59
C ARG A 103 -7.25 21.30 0.83
N ASN A 104 -6.88 21.51 2.09
CA ASN A 104 -5.99 22.60 2.50
C ASN A 104 -4.54 22.13 2.55
N GLU A 105 -3.74 22.57 1.57
CA GLU A 105 -2.32 22.21 1.48
C GLU A 105 -1.48 22.80 2.62
N GLU A 106 -1.79 24.00 3.12
CA GLU A 106 -1.02 24.64 4.21
C GLU A 106 -1.11 23.82 5.51
N LEU A 107 -2.31 23.31 5.84
CA LEU A 107 -2.51 22.42 6.98
C LEU A 107 -1.76 21.10 6.78
N ALA A 108 -1.78 20.53 5.57
CA ALA A 108 -1.02 19.32 5.26
C ALA A 108 0.49 19.54 5.40
N GLN A 109 1.02 20.68 4.93
CA GLN A 109 2.43 21.03 5.08
C GLN A 109 2.82 21.32 6.53
N THR A 110 1.88 21.80 7.35
CA THR A 110 2.07 21.96 8.79
C THR A 110 2.17 20.59 9.47
N TRP A 111 1.26 19.67 9.14
CA TRP A 111 1.33 18.29 9.61
C TRP A 111 2.62 17.58 9.21
N LYS A 112 3.07 17.76 7.96
CA LYS A 112 4.33 17.20 7.46
C LYS A 112 5.56 17.63 8.27
N ARG A 113 5.51 18.79 8.93
CA ARG A 113 6.58 19.32 9.79
C ARG A 113 6.46 18.90 11.26
N SER A 114 5.44 18.13 11.62
CA SER A 114 5.19 17.70 12.99
C SER A 114 6.16 16.61 13.46
N GLU A 115 6.34 16.49 14.77
CA GLU A 115 7.16 15.43 15.39
C GLU A 115 6.61 14.03 15.11
N GLN A 116 5.27 13.93 15.03
CA GLN A 116 4.56 12.70 14.70
C GLN A 116 4.96 12.20 13.31
N TRP A 117 4.91 13.09 12.31
CA TRP A 117 5.33 12.75 10.95
C TRP A 117 6.83 12.42 10.86
N ALA A 118 7.68 13.19 11.53
CA ALA A 118 9.12 12.90 11.59
C ALA A 118 9.41 11.50 12.15
N THR A 119 8.65 11.08 13.16
CA THR A 119 8.81 9.74 13.74
C THR A 119 8.30 8.64 12.80
N ILE A 120 7.24 8.88 12.02
CA ILE A 120 6.80 7.97 10.94
C ILE A 120 7.90 7.80 9.90
N GLU A 121 8.52 8.90 9.44
CA GLU A 121 9.62 8.86 8.48
C GLU A 121 10.83 8.08 9.01
N GLN A 122 11.12 8.20 10.31
CA GLN A 122 12.14 7.42 10.98
C GLN A 122 11.80 5.92 11.02
N LEU A 123 10.54 5.56 11.31
CA LEU A 123 10.09 4.15 11.30
C LEU A 123 10.17 3.52 9.91
N CYS A 124 9.80 4.27 8.88
CA CYS A 124 9.96 3.89 7.48
C CYS A 124 11.44 3.65 7.12
N SER A 125 12.34 4.46 7.67
CA SER A 125 13.78 4.37 7.39
C SER A 125 14.46 3.21 8.15
N SER A 126 14.09 3.00 9.42
CA SER A 126 14.75 2.04 10.32
C SER A 126 14.57 0.57 9.94
N ARG A 127 13.56 0.24 9.12
CA ARG A 127 13.22 -1.16 8.78
C ARG A 127 13.88 -1.70 7.51
N HIS A 128 14.84 -0.98 6.94
CA HIS A 128 15.66 -1.46 5.82
C HIS A 128 16.68 -2.57 6.17
N SER A 129 16.61 -3.14 7.38
CA SER A 129 17.32 -4.39 7.67
C SER A 129 16.44 -5.56 7.22
N PRO A 130 16.89 -6.42 6.28
CA PRO A 130 16.12 -7.60 5.94
C PRO A 130 15.93 -8.40 7.21
N SER A 131 14.66 -8.58 7.60
CA SER A 131 14.26 -9.42 8.71
C SER A 131 14.92 -10.78 8.51
N SER A 132 16.03 -10.99 9.21
CA SER A 132 16.70 -12.27 9.27
C SER A 132 15.73 -13.17 9.99
N ALA A 133 15.17 -14.12 9.24
CA ALA A 133 14.25 -15.11 9.72
C ALA A 133 14.63 -15.54 11.14
N PHE A 134 13.67 -15.46 12.06
CA PHE A 134 13.75 -16.05 13.38
C PHE A 134 13.96 -17.56 13.19
N LEU A 135 15.21 -17.99 13.00
CA LEU A 135 15.59 -19.38 13.13
C LEU A 135 15.49 -19.68 14.63
N VAL A 136 14.34 -20.23 15.01
CA VAL A 136 14.23 -21.06 16.20
C VAL A 136 15.29 -22.15 16.07
N ALA A 137 16.43 -21.93 16.73
CA ALA A 137 17.45 -22.94 16.93
C ALA A 137 16.90 -23.96 17.93
N GLY A 138 16.19 -24.95 17.41
CA GLY A 138 15.82 -26.17 18.13
C GLY A 138 17.06 -26.98 18.47
N ILE A 139 17.22 -27.25 19.76
CA ILE A 139 18.34 -27.94 20.39
C ILE A 139 18.23 -29.45 20.15
N THR A 140 19.09 -30.02 19.31
CA THR A 140 19.61 -31.42 19.35
C THR A 140 20.89 -31.40 18.50
N GLY A 141 22.09 -31.80 18.90
CA GLY A 141 22.49 -33.00 19.63
C GLY A 141 23.33 -33.86 18.66
N ALA A 142 24.64 -33.98 18.94
CA ALA A 142 25.57 -35.05 18.52
C ALA A 142 26.32 -35.04 17.15
N HIS A 143 27.64 -34.83 17.27
CA HIS A 143 28.78 -35.53 16.63
C HIS A 143 29.07 -35.41 15.11
N HIS A 144 30.15 -34.68 14.75
CA HIS A 144 31.39 -35.22 14.16
C HIS A 144 32.53 -34.17 14.05
N HIS A 145 33.77 -34.66 14.17
CA HIS A 145 35.08 -33.97 14.35
C HIS A 145 35.71 -33.50 12.99
N PRO A 146 36.91 -32.88 12.92
CA PRO A 146 37.14 -31.50 12.45
C PRO A 146 38.07 -31.39 11.21
N GLN A 147 38.13 -30.22 10.56
CA GLN A 147 39.32 -29.85 9.77
C GLN A 147 39.54 -28.33 9.75
N ALA A 148 40.77 -27.95 10.11
CA ALA A 148 41.27 -26.59 10.20
C ALA A 148 41.55 -25.96 8.83
N GLN A 149 41.46 -24.63 8.71
CA GLN A 149 42.55 -23.85 8.12
C GLN A 149 42.46 -22.34 8.41
N LEU A 150 43.67 -21.80 8.52
CA LEU A 150 44.11 -20.51 9.00
C LEU A 150 44.03 -19.41 7.92
N ALA A 151 43.85 -18.17 8.37
CA ALA A 151 44.51 -16.93 7.92
C ALA A 151 44.37 -16.45 6.46
N GLY A 152 44.17 -15.14 6.29
CA GLY A 152 44.53 -14.46 5.05
C GLY A 152 43.87 -13.09 4.86
N SER A 153 44.55 -12.04 5.31
CA SER A 153 44.20 -10.64 5.09
C SER A 153 44.29 -10.19 3.63
N SER A 154 43.59 -9.10 3.35
CA SER A 154 44.05 -7.94 2.54
C SER A 154 43.68 -7.83 1.04
N GLN A 155 43.27 -6.57 0.74
CA GLN A 155 43.37 -5.77 -0.51
C GLN A 155 42.25 -5.95 -1.54
N VAL A 156 41.42 -4.92 -1.78
CA VAL A 156 41.67 -3.73 -2.62
C VAL A 156 42.10 -4.11 -4.04
N SER A 157 41.21 -3.86 -5.00
CA SER A 157 41.58 -3.25 -6.29
C SER A 157 40.35 -2.67 -6.98
N MET A 158 40.46 -1.40 -7.32
CA MET A 158 39.64 -0.71 -8.31
C MET A 158 39.90 -1.31 -9.69
N SER A 159 38.90 -1.31 -10.57
CA SER A 159 39.02 -0.66 -11.90
C SER A 159 37.80 -0.90 -12.79
N THR A 160 37.32 0.23 -13.34
CA THR A 160 36.88 0.47 -14.72
C THR A 160 35.70 -0.30 -15.32
N ALA A 161 34.64 0.47 -15.60
CA ALA A 161 33.65 0.22 -16.64
C ALA A 161 34.29 0.10 -18.04
N PRO A 162 33.56 -0.49 -19.00
CA PRO A 162 33.16 0.36 -20.11
C PRO A 162 31.71 0.16 -20.61
N SER A 163 31.29 1.23 -21.28
CA SER A 163 30.08 1.50 -22.04
C SER A 163 29.69 0.43 -23.07
N GLY A 164 28.38 0.22 -23.25
CA GLY A 164 27.82 -0.63 -24.31
C GLY A 164 26.29 -0.66 -24.35
N ALA A 165 25.67 0.38 -24.91
CA ALA A 165 24.38 0.32 -25.61
C ALA A 165 24.67 0.71 -27.08
N PRO A 166 23.80 0.46 -28.10
CA PRO A 166 22.37 0.16 -28.04
C PRO A 166 21.93 -0.97 -29.01
N HIS A 167 20.68 -1.43 -28.96
CA HIS A 167 19.94 -1.81 -30.18
C HIS A 167 18.43 -1.83 -29.92
N THR A 168 17.75 -0.85 -30.52
CA THR A 168 16.30 -0.69 -30.60
C THR A 168 15.72 -1.65 -31.63
N ARG A 169 14.68 -2.42 -31.24
CA ARG A 169 13.89 -3.26 -32.15
C ARG A 169 12.60 -2.51 -32.50
N PRO A 170 12.25 -2.31 -33.79
CA PRO A 170 11.00 -1.66 -34.16
C PRO A 170 9.79 -2.59 -33.96
N LEU A 171 8.68 -2.01 -33.49
CA LEU A 171 7.37 -2.63 -33.35
C LEU A 171 6.72 -2.80 -34.73
N GLN A 172 6.18 -4.00 -34.99
CA GLN A 172 5.43 -4.31 -36.20
C GLN A 172 3.93 -4.04 -35.99
N PRO A 173 3.23 -3.33 -36.89
CA PRO A 173 1.78 -3.10 -36.76
C PRO A 173 0.97 -4.34 -37.17
N CYS A 174 0.00 -4.74 -36.35
CA CYS A 174 -1.04 -5.68 -36.75
C CYS A 174 -2.07 -4.98 -37.65
N GLY A 175 -2.37 -5.57 -38.81
CA GLY A 175 -3.35 -5.07 -39.79
C GLY A 175 -4.82 -5.23 -39.36
N PRO A 176 -5.77 -4.71 -40.17
CA PRO A 176 -7.17 -4.58 -39.78
C PRO A 176 -7.93 -5.92 -39.77
N VAL A 177 -8.79 -6.08 -38.76
CA VAL A 177 -9.78 -7.16 -38.64
C VAL A 177 -10.95 -6.91 -39.61
N SER A 178 -11.24 -7.92 -40.44
CA SER A 178 -12.34 -7.93 -41.39
C SER A 178 -13.68 -8.19 -40.67
N THR A 179 -14.68 -7.36 -40.92
CA THR A 179 -16.06 -7.51 -40.44
C THR A 179 -16.82 -8.51 -41.31
N ALA A 180 -17.23 -9.64 -40.74
CA ALA A 180 -18.21 -10.54 -41.35
C ALA A 180 -19.59 -10.27 -40.74
N ARG A 181 -20.52 -9.82 -41.59
CA ARG A 181 -21.96 -9.77 -41.32
C ARG A 181 -22.57 -11.15 -41.55
N SER A 182 -23.52 -11.53 -40.69
CA SER A 182 -24.72 -12.30 -41.05
C SER A 182 -25.85 -11.84 -40.14
#